data_AF-A0A7X3UD96-F1
#
_entry.id   AF-A0A7X3UD96-F1
#
_cell.length_a   1.000
_cell.length_b   1.000
_cell.length_c   1.000
_cell.angle_alpha   90.00
_cell.angle_beta   90.00
_cell.angle_gamma   90.00
#
_symmetry.space_group_name_H-M   'P 1'
#
loop_
_entity.id
_entity.type
_entity.pdbx_description
1 polymer ?
#
loop_
_entity_poly.entity_id
_entity_poly.type
_entity_poly.pdbx_seq_one_letter_code
_entity_poly.pdbx_strand_id
1 'polypeptide(L)'
;PRVAGGINANEVWIGSVEGAELTGEFLEERGIRAAEVYDEASILELESSDPLVAASWEGILFLSFGAVLLLTALGFIVFSYLAAQTRSLEFAILRTMGFSGRQIVGVVGFEQLFVIVAGVAAGTALGFPLGRLMIGALALTEDGSDVVPPLLSQVSWETVLSVYGLLALVFIGTVAALARLYSRLALHRALRIGEL
;
A
#
# COMPACT_ATOMS: atom_id res chain seq x y z
N PRO A 1 -27.67 46.09 -29.64
CA PRO A 1 -27.68 46.17 -28.16
C PRO A 1 -27.96 44.78 -27.56
N ARG A 2 -26.90 44.11 -27.09
CA ARG A 2 -26.98 42.82 -26.38
C ARG A 2 -27.53 43.09 -24.97
N VAL A 3 -28.72 42.55 -24.69
CA VAL A 3 -29.32 42.64 -23.35
C VAL A 3 -28.51 41.75 -22.42
N ALA A 4 -28.08 42.36 -21.31
CA ALA A 4 -27.38 41.73 -20.21
C ALA A 4 -28.26 40.68 -19.50
N GLY A 5 -27.62 39.62 -19.02
CA GLY A 5 -28.07 38.91 -17.81
C GLY A 5 -29.20 37.89 -17.97
N GLY A 6 -29.13 36.99 -18.94
CA GLY A 6 -29.82 35.71 -18.80
C GLY A 6 -29.09 34.88 -17.75
N ILE A 7 -29.77 34.47 -16.67
CA ILE A 7 -29.26 33.47 -15.73
C ILE A 7 -29.28 32.14 -16.48
N ASN A 8 -28.23 31.87 -17.24
CA ASN A 8 -28.02 30.59 -17.90
C ASN A 8 -27.11 29.76 -16.99
N ALA A 9 -27.49 28.52 -16.70
CA ALA A 9 -26.60 27.62 -15.98
C ALA A 9 -25.35 27.38 -16.86
N ASN A 10 -24.18 27.64 -16.28
CA ASN A 10 -22.90 27.43 -16.98
C ASN A 10 -22.57 25.94 -17.12
N GLU A 11 -23.03 25.13 -16.15
CA GLU A 11 -22.88 23.69 -16.10
C GLU A 11 -24.11 23.08 -15.42
N VAL A 12 -24.57 21.94 -15.92
CA VAL A 12 -25.71 21.19 -15.39
C VAL A 12 -25.39 19.70 -15.48
N TRP A 13 -25.39 19.04 -14.33
CA TRP A 13 -25.17 17.60 -14.20
C TRP A 13 -26.53 16.93 -14.06
N ILE A 14 -26.90 16.08 -15.02
CA ILE A 14 -28.20 15.40 -15.05
C ILE A 14 -27.97 13.89 -15.08
N GLY A 15 -28.48 13.19 -14.07
CA GLY A 15 -28.58 11.75 -14.10
C GLY A 15 -29.80 11.31 -14.91
N SER A 16 -29.67 10.25 -15.71
CA SER A 16 -30.83 9.64 -16.38
C SER A 16 -31.77 9.04 -15.33
N VAL A 17 -33.02 9.51 -15.31
CA VAL A 17 -34.10 8.90 -14.54
C VAL A 17 -34.91 8.10 -15.54
N GLU A 18 -34.99 6.77 -15.35
CA GLU A 18 -35.68 5.78 -16.21
C GLU A 18 -34.88 5.19 -17.40
N GLY A 19 -33.55 5.34 -17.44
CA GLY A 19 -32.71 4.64 -18.43
C GLY A 19 -32.85 5.16 -19.86
N ALA A 20 -33.40 6.36 -20.03
CA ALA A 20 -33.35 7.10 -21.29
C ALA A 20 -31.93 7.65 -21.49
N GLU A 21 -31.31 7.38 -22.64
CA GLU A 21 -30.04 8.00 -23.01
C GLU A 21 -30.26 9.50 -23.24
N LEU A 22 -29.59 10.32 -22.43
CA LEU A 22 -29.62 11.78 -22.53
C LEU A 22 -28.56 12.27 -23.50
N THR A 23 -28.63 11.80 -24.75
CA THR A 23 -27.70 12.20 -25.81
C THR A 23 -27.90 13.68 -26.18
N GLY A 24 -26.86 14.36 -26.67
CA GLY A 24 -26.96 15.77 -27.08
C GLY A 24 -28.10 16.05 -28.07
N GLU A 25 -28.39 15.09 -28.94
CA GLU A 25 -29.49 15.15 -29.92
C GLU A 25 -30.88 15.20 -29.25
N PHE A 26 -31.08 14.42 -28.17
CA PHE A 26 -32.32 14.42 -27.37
C PHE A 26 -32.55 15.76 -26.65
N LEU A 27 -31.48 16.44 -26.27
CA LEU A 27 -31.53 17.75 -25.61
C LEU A 27 -31.84 18.87 -26.62
N GLU A 28 -31.26 18.80 -27.83
CA GLU A 28 -31.54 19.75 -28.91
C GLU A 28 -33.02 19.69 -29.35
N GLU A 29 -33.61 18.50 -29.47
CA GLU A 29 -35.04 18.34 -29.78
C GLU A 29 -35.97 18.99 -28.75
N ARG A 30 -35.54 19.05 -27.48
CA ARG A 30 -36.26 19.73 -26.39
C ARG A 30 -35.97 21.23 -26.30
N GLY A 31 -35.22 21.78 -27.24
CA GLY A 31 -34.85 23.20 -27.29
C GLY A 31 -33.77 23.60 -26.28
N ILE A 32 -33.08 22.63 -25.67
CA ILE A 32 -31.96 22.86 -24.76
C ILE A 32 -30.71 22.94 -25.61
N ARG A 33 -30.12 24.13 -25.70
CA ARG A 33 -28.86 24.36 -26.42
C ARG A 33 -27.69 24.24 -25.45
N ALA A 34 -26.96 23.13 -25.53
CA ALA A 34 -25.68 22.96 -24.86
C ALA A 34 -24.54 23.24 -25.86
N ALA A 35 -23.48 23.92 -25.42
CA ALA A 35 -22.31 24.15 -26.25
C ALA A 35 -21.46 22.87 -26.37
N GLU A 36 -21.38 22.11 -25.28
CA GLU A 36 -20.68 20.85 -25.16
C GLU A 36 -21.53 19.89 -24.33
N VAL A 37 -21.62 18.64 -24.76
CA VAL A 37 -22.31 17.57 -24.05
C VAL A 37 -21.27 16.50 -23.74
N TYR A 38 -21.05 16.28 -22.45
CA TYR A 38 -20.14 15.27 -21.94
C TYR A 38 -20.94 14.09 -21.44
N ASP A 39 -20.77 12.94 -22.09
CA ASP A 39 -21.35 11.68 -21.63
C ASP A 39 -20.35 10.97 -20.72
N GLU A 40 -20.76 10.65 -19.50
CA GLU A 40 -19.95 9.92 -18.52
C GLU A 40 -19.42 8.60 -19.11
N ALA A 41 -20.25 7.89 -19.89
CA ALA A 41 -19.84 6.65 -20.53
C ALA A 41 -18.70 6.88 -21.55
N SER A 42 -18.78 7.95 -22.34
CA SER A 42 -17.76 8.30 -23.33
C SER A 42 -16.45 8.76 -22.69
N ILE A 43 -16.51 9.46 -21.55
CA ILE A 43 -15.32 9.90 -20.80
C ILE A 43 -14.62 8.70 -20.16
N LEU A 44 -15.39 7.79 -19.54
CA LEU A 44 -14.83 6.56 -18.96
C LEU A 44 -14.15 5.69 -20.04
N GLU A 45 -14.73 5.62 -21.24
CA GLU A 45 -14.16 4.87 -22.36
C GLU A 45 -12.87 5.51 -22.88
N LEU A 46 -12.84 6.84 -23.00
CA LEU A 46 -11.64 7.62 -23.35
C LEU A 46 -10.53 7.51 -22.30
N GLU A 47 -10.83 7.62 -21.01
CA GLU A 47 -9.84 7.43 -19.93
C GLU A 47 -9.34 5.99 -19.81
N SER A 48 -10.20 4.99 -20.02
CA SER A 48 -9.80 3.57 -20.01
C SER A 48 -8.81 3.22 -21.11
N SER A 49 -8.78 4.02 -22.18
CA SER A 49 -7.99 3.78 -23.38
C SER A 49 -6.59 4.41 -23.37
N ASP A 50 -6.19 5.09 -22.28
CA ASP A 50 -4.81 5.56 -22.06
C ASP A 50 -4.04 4.71 -21.02
N PRO A 51 -3.70 3.44 -21.34
CA PRO A 51 -2.95 2.56 -20.45
C PRO A 51 -1.50 3.01 -20.21
N LEU A 52 -0.99 3.99 -20.97
CA LEU A 52 0.38 4.51 -20.82
C LEU A 52 0.53 5.38 -19.56
N VAL A 53 -0.48 6.19 -19.23
CA VAL A 53 -0.46 7.03 -18.03
C VAL A 53 -0.86 6.22 -16.79
N ALA A 54 -1.90 5.39 -16.88
CA ALA A 54 -2.36 4.54 -15.79
C ALA A 54 -1.31 3.50 -15.34
N ALA A 55 -0.63 2.83 -16.29
CA ALA A 55 0.38 1.82 -15.95
C ALA A 55 1.67 2.43 -15.36
N SER A 56 1.95 3.71 -15.61
CA SER A 56 3.21 4.33 -15.20
C SER A 56 3.29 4.60 -13.69
N TRP A 57 2.25 5.19 -13.09
CA TRP A 57 2.30 5.56 -11.66
C TRP A 57 2.11 4.35 -10.75
N GLU A 58 1.22 3.43 -11.13
CA GLU A 58 1.00 2.20 -10.37
C GLU A 58 2.23 1.29 -10.42
N GLY A 59 2.88 1.16 -11.59
CA GLY A 59 4.11 0.37 -11.74
C GLY A 59 5.28 0.88 -10.90
N ILE A 60 5.51 2.20 -10.86
CA ILE A 60 6.57 2.80 -10.03
C ILE A 60 6.29 2.58 -8.54
N LEU A 61 5.02 2.66 -8.13
CA LEU A 61 4.61 2.46 -6.74
C LEU A 61 4.84 1.01 -6.31
N PHE A 62 4.44 0.04 -7.13
CA PHE A 62 4.73 -1.38 -6.87
C PHE A 62 6.22 -1.68 -6.82
N LEU A 63 7.01 -1.14 -7.76
CA LEU A 63 8.46 -1.35 -7.79
C LEU A 63 9.14 -0.75 -6.54
N SER A 64 8.75 0.48 -6.17
CA SER A 64 9.29 1.18 -5.00
C SER A 64 8.93 0.45 -3.71
N PHE A 65 7.67 0.03 -3.58
CA PHE A 65 7.20 -0.75 -2.45
C PHE A 65 7.96 -2.08 -2.35
N GLY A 66 8.10 -2.80 -3.47
CA GLY A 66 8.86 -4.04 -3.54
C GLY A 66 10.33 -3.86 -3.15
N ALA A 67 10.98 -2.80 -3.61
CA ALA A 67 12.37 -2.49 -3.26
C ALA A 67 12.53 -2.19 -1.75
N VAL A 68 11.66 -1.34 -1.17
CA VAL A 68 11.67 -1.03 0.26
C VAL A 68 11.40 -2.27 1.10
N LEU A 69 10.47 -3.12 0.66
CA LEU A 69 10.08 -4.36 1.32
C LEU A 69 11.22 -5.39 1.31
N LEU A 70 11.93 -5.55 0.18
CA LEU A 70 13.14 -6.37 0.09
C LEU A 70 14.27 -5.83 0.96
N LEU A 71 14.51 -4.53 0.92
CA LEU A 71 15.53 -3.88 1.75
C LEU A 71 15.22 -4.07 3.25
N THR A 72 13.95 -3.93 3.63
CA THR A 72 13.49 -4.15 5.00
C THR A 72 13.70 -5.60 5.41
N ALA A 73 13.36 -6.57 4.57
CA ALA A 73 13.57 -7.99 4.84
C ALA A 73 15.06 -8.32 5.05
N LEU A 74 15.94 -7.81 4.17
CA LEU A 74 17.39 -7.97 4.29
C LEU A 74 17.93 -7.33 5.57
N GLY A 75 17.54 -6.08 5.85
CA GLY A 75 17.91 -5.37 7.07
C GLY A 75 17.47 -6.13 8.31
N PHE A 76 16.27 -6.71 8.28
CA PHE A 76 15.77 -7.54 9.36
C PHE A 76 16.62 -8.79 9.57
N ILE A 77 16.94 -9.52 8.51
CA ILE A 77 17.78 -10.74 8.59
C ILE A 77 19.13 -10.41 9.20
N VAL A 78 19.80 -9.35 8.73
CA VAL A 78 21.11 -8.93 9.22
C VAL A 78 21.02 -8.49 10.68
N PHE A 79 20.05 -7.64 11.03
CA PHE A 79 19.86 -7.16 12.39
C PHE A 79 19.58 -8.33 13.36
N SER A 80 18.67 -9.23 12.98
CA SER A 80 18.33 -10.39 13.81
C SER A 80 19.52 -11.34 13.99
N TYR A 81 20.32 -11.55 12.93
CA TYR A 81 21.55 -12.34 13.03
C TYR A 81 22.55 -11.72 14.00
N LEU A 82 22.81 -10.41 13.88
CA LEU A 82 23.70 -9.68 14.78
C LEU A 82 23.19 -9.71 16.23
N ALA A 83 21.88 -9.50 16.44
CA ALA A 83 21.25 -9.54 17.74
C ALA A 83 21.35 -10.92 18.41
N ALA A 84 21.23 -12.00 17.65
CA ALA A 84 21.42 -13.34 18.21
C ALA A 84 22.88 -13.68 18.48
N GLN A 85 23.82 -13.15 17.68
CA GLN A 85 25.24 -13.35 17.91
C GLN A 85 25.68 -12.70 19.22
N THR A 86 25.22 -11.47 19.49
CA THR A 86 25.49 -10.77 20.76
C THR A 86 24.85 -11.46 21.96
N ARG A 87 23.68 -12.10 21.78
CA ARG A 87 22.98 -12.87 22.83
C ARG A 87 23.36 -14.35 22.91
N SER A 88 24.47 -14.74 22.30
CA SER A 88 24.95 -16.14 22.32
C SER A 88 25.20 -16.69 23.74
N LEU A 89 25.57 -15.83 24.69
CA LEU A 89 25.76 -16.20 26.10
C LEU A 89 24.42 -16.54 26.78
N GLU A 90 23.37 -15.76 26.53
CA GLU A 90 22.02 -16.03 27.03
C GLU A 90 21.49 -17.36 26.49
N PHE A 91 21.73 -17.65 25.21
CA PHE A 91 21.36 -18.94 24.62
C PHE A 91 22.17 -20.12 25.19
N ALA A 92 23.44 -19.90 25.55
CA ALA A 92 24.24 -20.91 26.25
C ALA A 92 23.65 -21.22 27.64
N ILE A 93 23.21 -20.20 28.38
CA ILE A 93 22.54 -20.37 29.68
C ILE A 93 21.19 -21.09 29.54
N LEU A 94 20.39 -20.75 28.52
CA LEU A 94 19.14 -21.46 28.25
C LEU A 94 19.39 -22.94 27.88
N ARG A 95 20.46 -23.20 27.12
CA ARG A 95 20.87 -24.56 26.75
C ARG A 95 21.29 -25.38 27.98
N THR A 96 21.99 -24.78 28.96
CA THR A 96 22.36 -25.48 30.20
C THR A 96 21.16 -25.72 31.11
N MET A 97 20.13 -24.86 31.06
CA MET A 97 18.82 -25.10 31.68
C MET A 97 17.97 -26.16 30.97
N GLY A 98 18.45 -26.76 29.87
CA GLY A 98 17.78 -27.84 29.17
C GLY A 98 16.84 -27.41 28.03
N PHE A 99 16.87 -26.13 27.62
CA PHE A 99 16.08 -25.70 26.47
C PHE A 99 16.58 -26.34 25.16
N SER A 100 15.64 -26.88 24.40
CA SER A 100 15.87 -27.40 23.06
C SER A 100 16.12 -26.26 22.06
N GLY A 101 16.91 -26.51 21.01
CA GLY A 101 17.18 -25.49 19.98
C GLY A 101 15.91 -24.97 19.28
N ARG A 102 14.84 -25.77 19.25
CA ARG A 102 13.53 -25.37 18.71
C ARG A 102 12.83 -24.34 19.60
N GLN A 103 12.97 -24.45 20.92
CA GLN A 103 12.40 -23.47 21.85
C GLN A 103 13.14 -22.13 21.76
N ILE A 104 14.47 -22.14 21.59
CA ILE A 104 15.26 -20.92 21.36
C ILE A 104 14.77 -20.19 20.11
N VAL A 105 14.55 -20.92 19.01
CA VAL A 105 13.96 -20.35 17.78
C VAL A 105 12.56 -19.78 18.02
N GLY A 106 11.74 -20.44 18.84
CA GLY A 106 10.42 -19.93 19.23
C GLY A 106 10.48 -18.61 19.98
N VAL A 107 11.44 -18.46 20.91
CA VAL A 107 11.65 -17.21 21.65
C VAL A 107 12.09 -16.08 20.72
N VAL A 108 13.04 -16.34 19.82
CA VAL A 108 13.48 -15.36 18.82
C VAL A 108 12.33 -14.97 17.89
N GLY A 109 11.50 -15.93 17.46
CA GLY A 109 10.31 -15.66 16.68
C GLY A 109 9.26 -14.81 17.41
N PHE A 110 9.15 -14.97 18.73
CA PHE A 110 8.25 -14.16 19.56
C PHE A 110 8.75 -12.72 19.75
N GLU A 111 10.05 -12.54 19.99
CA GLU A 111 10.66 -11.21 20.01
C GLU A 111 10.48 -10.50 18.66
N GLN A 112 10.70 -11.26 17.58
CA GLN A 112 10.53 -10.81 16.22
C GLN A 112 9.10 -10.35 15.92
N LEU A 113 8.10 -11.06 16.46
CA LEU A 113 6.70 -10.66 16.34
C LEU A 113 6.45 -9.28 16.96
N PHE A 114 7.05 -8.99 18.12
CA PHE A 114 6.88 -7.70 18.78
C PHE A 114 7.46 -6.55 17.94
N VAL A 115 8.64 -6.75 17.36
CA VAL A 115 9.26 -5.75 16.48
C VAL A 115 8.46 -5.55 15.19
N ILE A 116 7.93 -6.63 14.59
CA ILE A 116 7.07 -6.53 13.41
C ILE A 116 5.80 -5.75 13.75
N VAL A 117 5.11 -6.08 14.84
CA VAL A 117 3.87 -5.40 15.24
C VAL A 117 4.14 -3.92 15.50
N ALA A 118 5.22 -3.59 16.21
CA ALA A 118 5.60 -2.20 16.45
C ALA A 118 5.94 -1.46 15.14
N GLY A 119 6.67 -2.11 14.24
CA GLY A 119 7.02 -1.55 12.93
C GLY A 119 5.82 -1.31 12.04
N VAL A 120 4.89 -2.27 11.97
CA VAL A 120 3.61 -2.12 11.24
C VAL A 120 2.78 -0.99 11.86
N ALA A 121 2.63 -0.97 13.18
CA ALA A 121 1.87 0.08 13.86
C ALA A 121 2.46 1.48 13.60
N ALA A 122 3.78 1.63 13.70
CA ALA A 122 4.46 2.88 13.40
C ALA A 122 4.34 3.26 11.91
N GLY A 123 4.50 2.29 11.00
CA GLY A 123 4.34 2.50 9.56
C GLY A 123 2.93 2.95 9.19
N THR A 124 1.90 2.33 9.74
CA THR A 124 0.49 2.74 9.54
C THR A 124 0.22 4.12 10.13
N ALA A 125 0.73 4.39 11.34
CA ALA A 125 0.54 5.67 12.01
C ALA A 125 1.19 6.84 11.26
N LEU A 126 2.33 6.61 10.59
CA LEU A 126 2.99 7.61 9.75
C LEU A 126 2.41 7.68 8.34
N GLY A 127 2.06 6.53 7.75
CA GLY A 127 1.57 6.44 6.38
C GLY A 127 0.20 7.07 6.18
N PHE A 128 -0.72 6.92 7.15
CA PHE A 128 -2.09 7.44 7.01
C PHE A 128 -2.16 8.98 6.95
N PRO A 129 -1.50 9.74 7.85
CA PRO A 129 -1.40 11.20 7.73
C PRO A 129 -0.67 11.65 6.47
N LEU A 130 0.42 10.97 6.10
CA LEU A 130 1.18 11.28 4.88
C LEU A 130 0.30 11.12 3.62
N GLY A 131 -0.48 10.04 3.53
CA GLY A 131 -1.41 9.82 2.43
C GLY A 131 -2.46 10.92 2.33
N ARG A 132 -3.03 11.36 3.47
CA ARG A 132 -3.96 12.50 3.49
C ARG A 132 -3.31 13.80 3.03
N LEU A 133 -2.06 14.05 3.46
CA LEU A 133 -1.32 15.25 3.08
C LEU A 133 -0.99 15.26 1.58
N MET A 134 -0.66 14.09 1.02
CA MET A 134 -0.40 13.94 -0.42
C MET A 134 -1.65 14.15 -1.26
N ILE A 135 -2.80 13.56 -0.89
CA ILE A 135 -4.08 13.82 -1.57
C ILE A 135 -4.42 15.31 -1.51
N GLY A 136 -4.25 15.94 -0.34
CA GLY A 136 -4.44 17.38 -0.18
C GLY A 136 -3.53 18.19 -1.09
N ALA A 137 -2.23 17.87 -1.14
CA ALA A 137 -1.27 18.55 -2.00
C ALA A 137 -1.58 18.42 -3.50
N LEU A 138 -2.13 17.27 -3.93
CA LEU A 138 -2.56 17.04 -5.31
C LEU A 138 -3.87 17.77 -5.66
N ALA A 139 -4.67 18.13 -4.66
CA ALA A 139 -5.92 18.88 -4.84
C ALA A 139 -5.69 20.42 -4.89
N LEU A 140 -4.44 20.90 -4.94
CA LEU A 140 -4.17 22.31 -5.22
C LEU A 140 -3.90 22.49 -6.72
N THR A 141 -4.73 23.31 -7.37
CA THR A 141 -4.45 23.83 -8.71
C THR A 141 -3.25 24.79 -8.67
N GLU A 142 -2.57 25.01 -9.80
CA GLU A 142 -1.45 25.96 -9.94
C GLU A 142 -1.79 27.39 -9.45
N ASP A 143 -3.08 27.74 -9.36
CA ASP A 143 -3.64 29.01 -8.86
C ASP A 143 -4.12 28.99 -7.39
N GLY A 144 -3.93 27.89 -6.64
CA GLY A 144 -4.28 27.81 -5.21
C GLY A 144 -5.78 27.79 -4.88
N SER A 145 -6.64 27.50 -5.88
CA SER A 145 -8.07 27.26 -5.70
C SER A 145 -8.37 25.75 -5.61
N ASP A 146 -9.33 25.39 -4.75
CA ASP A 146 -9.81 24.02 -4.60
C ASP A 146 -10.34 23.48 -5.93
N VAL A 147 -9.88 22.28 -6.33
CA VAL A 147 -10.42 21.61 -7.52
C VAL A 147 -11.87 21.21 -7.23
N VAL A 148 -12.77 21.63 -8.11
CA VAL A 148 -14.17 21.18 -8.14
C VAL A 148 -14.27 20.17 -9.29
N PRO A 149 -14.76 18.93 -9.10
CA PRO A 149 -15.29 18.32 -7.87
C PRO A 149 -14.19 17.94 -6.83
N PRO A 150 -14.50 17.95 -5.52
CA PRO A 150 -13.53 17.60 -4.48
C PRO A 150 -13.05 16.16 -4.63
N LEU A 151 -11.74 15.93 -4.54
CA LEU A 151 -11.16 14.58 -4.50
C LEU A 151 -11.68 13.84 -3.25
N LEU A 152 -12.67 12.96 -3.47
CA LEU A 152 -13.13 12.04 -2.44
C LEU A 152 -12.09 10.95 -2.28
N SER A 153 -11.48 10.87 -1.08
CA SER A 153 -10.58 9.78 -0.72
C SER A 153 -11.38 8.48 -0.59
N GLN A 154 -11.47 7.72 -1.68
CA GLN A 154 -11.94 6.34 -1.65
C GLN A 154 -10.77 5.41 -1.34
N VAL A 155 -10.79 4.84 -0.14
CA VAL A 155 -9.85 3.79 0.25
C VAL A 155 -10.45 2.44 -0.13
N SER A 156 -9.87 1.78 -1.12
CA SER A 156 -10.20 0.40 -1.45
C SER A 156 -9.66 -0.54 -0.38
N TRP A 157 -10.54 -1.04 0.48
CA TRP A 157 -10.16 -2.00 1.52
C TRP A 157 -9.54 -3.28 0.97
N GLU A 158 -9.90 -3.68 -0.26
CA GLU A 158 -9.29 -4.81 -0.95
C GLU A 158 -7.81 -4.59 -1.26
N THR A 159 -7.44 -3.40 -1.74
CA THR A 159 -6.04 -3.04 -2.01
C THR A 159 -5.26 -2.97 -0.70
N VAL A 160 -5.84 -2.35 0.33
CA VAL A 160 -5.24 -2.28 1.67
C VAL A 160 -4.97 -3.70 2.19
N LEU A 161 -5.97 -4.58 2.15
CA LEU A 161 -5.83 -5.96 2.62
C LEU A 161 -4.78 -6.74 1.84
N SER A 162 -4.69 -6.53 0.53
CA SER A 162 -3.69 -7.15 -0.34
C SER A 162 -2.26 -6.71 0.04
N VAL A 163 -2.04 -5.42 0.30
CA VAL A 163 -0.75 -4.89 0.74
C VAL A 163 -0.36 -5.42 2.12
N TYR A 164 -1.28 -5.45 3.08
CA TYR A 164 -1.04 -6.06 4.39
C TYR A 164 -0.77 -7.57 4.28
N GLY A 165 -1.46 -8.27 3.37
CA GLY A 165 -1.23 -9.68 3.07
C GLY A 165 0.18 -9.94 2.53
N LEU A 166 0.64 -9.11 1.58
CA LEU A 166 1.99 -9.18 1.04
C LEU A 166 3.05 -8.91 2.12
N LEU A 167 2.85 -7.88 2.95
CA LEU A 167 3.71 -7.60 4.10
C LEU A 167 3.78 -8.78 5.06
N ALA A 168 2.63 -9.37 5.42
CA ALA A 168 2.57 -10.54 6.30
C ALA A 168 3.34 -11.73 5.70
N LEU A 169 3.19 -11.99 4.41
CA LEU A 169 3.90 -13.06 3.71
C LEU A 169 5.42 -12.87 3.79
N VAL A 170 5.89 -11.65 3.55
CA VAL A 170 7.33 -11.33 3.60
C VAL A 170 7.89 -11.44 5.01
N PHE A 171 7.13 -11.00 6.02
CA PHE A 171 7.52 -11.17 7.41
C PHE A 171 7.55 -12.63 7.83
N ILE A 172 6.54 -13.43 7.47
CA ILE A 172 6.53 -14.88 7.70
C ILE A 172 7.73 -15.53 7.01
N GLY A 173 8.02 -15.15 5.75
CA GLY A 173 9.18 -15.60 5.01
C GLY A 173 10.50 -15.28 5.71
N THR A 174 10.62 -14.08 6.27
CA THR A 174 11.79 -13.61 7.01
C THR A 174 11.98 -14.39 8.31
N VAL A 175 10.92 -14.54 9.12
CA VAL A 175 10.91 -15.36 10.34
C VAL A 175 11.28 -16.81 10.04
N ALA A 176 10.70 -17.39 8.98
CA ALA A 176 11.00 -18.76 8.57
C ALA A 176 12.45 -18.92 8.07
N ALA A 177 12.98 -17.95 7.34
CA ALA A 177 14.37 -17.93 6.89
C ALA A 177 15.32 -17.91 8.10
N LEU A 178 15.05 -17.05 9.08
CA LEU A 178 15.81 -17.00 10.34
C LEU A 178 15.73 -18.33 11.09
N ALA A 179 14.53 -18.86 11.29
CA ALA A 179 14.33 -20.15 11.95
C ALA A 179 15.13 -21.28 11.28
N ARG A 180 15.13 -21.32 9.93
CA ARG A 180 15.95 -22.28 9.16
C ARG A 180 17.44 -22.05 9.37
N LEU A 181 17.91 -20.81 9.31
CA LEU A 181 19.32 -20.46 9.47
C LEU A 181 19.85 -20.88 10.86
N TYR A 182 19.10 -20.60 11.93
CA TYR A 182 19.45 -21.06 13.28
C TYR A 182 19.47 -22.58 13.40
N SER A 183 18.45 -23.26 12.85
CA SER A 183 18.40 -24.73 12.91
C SER A 183 19.59 -25.39 12.21
N ARG A 184 20.05 -24.82 11.08
CA ARG A 184 21.23 -25.31 10.34
C ARG A 184 22.55 -25.06 11.08
N LEU A 185 22.67 -23.91 11.76
CA LEU A 185 23.85 -23.58 12.55
C LEU A 185 23.96 -24.44 13.82
N ALA A 186 22.83 -24.75 14.46
CA ALA A 186 22.79 -25.66 15.61
C ALA A 186 23.21 -27.10 15.23
N LEU A 187 22.90 -27.55 14.00
CA LEU A 187 23.29 -28.87 13.50
C LEU A 187 24.81 -29.01 13.32
N HIS A 188 25.48 -28.00 12.78
CA HIS A 188 26.92 -28.06 12.52
C HIS A 188 27.78 -28.00 13.79
N ARG A 189 27.33 -27.31 14.85
CA ARG A 189 28.06 -27.28 16.13
C ARG A 189 27.97 -28.58 16.93
N ALA A 190 26.88 -29.33 16.79
CA ALA A 190 26.70 -30.59 17.51
C ALA A 190 27.73 -31.66 17.09
N LEU A 191 28.18 -31.66 15.83
CA LEU A 191 29.18 -32.61 15.32
C LEU A 191 30.59 -32.35 15.84
N ARG A 192 30.97 -31.10 16.10
CA ARG A 192 32.34 -30.74 16.52
C ARG A 192 32.58 -30.83 18.03
N ILE A 193 31.52 -30.94 18.84
CA ILE A 193 31.63 -31.17 20.30
C ILE A 193 31.83 -32.67 20.62
N GLY A 194 31.57 -33.57 19.67
CA GLY A 194 31.88 -35.00 19.84
C GLY A 194 33.35 -35.38 19.62
N GLU A 195 34.20 -34.42 19.23
CA GLU A 195 35.64 -34.63 18.97
C GLU A 195 36.54 -34.06 20.09
N LEU A 196 35.97 -33.56 21.19
CA LEU A 196 36.68 -33.13 22.40
C LEU A 196 36.23 -33.95 23.60
#